data_AF-A0A7U9SZ37-F1
#
_entry.id   AF-A0A7U9SZ37-F1
#
_cell.length_a   1.000
_cell.length_b   1.000
_cell.length_c   1.000
_cell.angle_alpha   90.00
_cell.angle_beta   90.00
_cell.angle_gamma   90.00
#
_symmetry.space_group_name_H-M   'P 1'
#
loop_
_entity.id
_entity.type
_entity.pdbx_description
1 polymer ?
#
loop_
_entity_poly.entity_id
_entity_poly.type
_entity_poly.pdbx_seq_one_letter_code
_entity_poly.pdbx_strand_id
1 'polypeptide(L)' 'MEKWLDNLKKISNGRKAGKCPFCNGVNTDYKCTIVVPESRLGYMNIWCNDCKKAFHVSRMQVPEDMKTDGEIPKDIKY' A
#
# COMPACT_ATOMS: atom_id res chain seq x y z
N MET A 1 -13.72 7.82 8.73
CA MET A 1 -12.39 8.47 8.65
C MET A 1 -11.38 7.39 8.24
N GLU A 2 -10.80 7.50 7.04
CA GLU A 2 -9.93 6.45 6.48
C GLU A 2 -8.63 6.35 7.29
N LYS A 3 -8.49 5.25 8.05
CA LYS A 3 -7.38 5.04 8.98
C LYS A 3 -6.00 5.08 8.30
N TRP A 4 -5.91 4.74 7.03
CA TRP A 4 -4.66 4.69 6.27
C TRP A 4 -4.29 5.98 5.52
N LEU A 5 -5.08 7.04 5.61
CA LEU A 5 -4.89 8.25 4.81
C LEU A 5 -3.50 8.90 5.00
N ASP A 6 -2.97 8.94 6.23
CA ASP A 6 -1.61 9.46 6.49
C ASP A 6 -0.54 8.62 5.77
N ASN A 7 -0.73 7.31 5.72
CA ASN A 7 0.20 6.44 5.03
C ASN A 7 0.15 6.66 3.52
N LEU A 8 -1.05 6.84 2.94
CA LEU A 8 -1.21 7.14 1.51
C LEU A 8 -0.48 8.44 1.14
N LYS A 9 -0.58 9.49 1.98
CA LYS A 9 0.17 10.74 1.79
C LYS A 9 1.68 10.51 1.84
N LYS A 10 2.18 9.73 2.80
CA LYS A 10 3.61 9.41 2.93
C LYS A 10 4.14 8.60 1.75
N ILE A 11 3.37 7.64 1.24
CA ILE A 11 3.71 6.88 0.05
C ILE A 11 3.72 7.80 -1.19
N SER A 12 2.71 8.66 -1.33
CA SER A 12 2.62 9.63 -2.44
C SER A 12 3.80 10.60 -2.47
N ASN A 13 4.32 11.02 -1.32
CA ASN A 13 5.37 12.05 -1.25
C ASN A 13 6.79 11.47 -1.11
N GLY A 14 6.93 10.28 -0.52
CA GLY A 14 8.24 9.76 -0.11
C GLY A 14 8.41 8.26 -0.31
N ARG A 15 7.49 7.59 -1.00
CA ARG A 15 7.57 6.14 -1.35
C ARG A 15 7.81 5.23 -0.15
N LYS A 16 7.28 5.65 1.01
CA LYS A 16 7.44 4.94 2.27
C LYS A 16 6.14 4.96 3.06
N ALA A 17 5.74 3.79 3.56
CA ALA A 17 4.61 3.69 4.49
C ALA A 17 4.98 4.31 5.85
N GLY A 18 3.97 4.86 6.52
CA GLY A 18 4.06 5.40 7.88
C GLY A 18 3.74 4.35 8.94
N LYS A 19 3.40 4.78 10.16
CA LYS A 19 2.99 3.85 11.21
C LYS A 19 1.62 3.24 10.91
N CYS A 20 1.42 2.00 11.36
CA CYS A 20 0.13 1.34 11.29
C CYS A 20 -0.91 2.12 12.12
N PRO A 21 -2.07 2.46 11.57
CA PRO A 21 -3.10 3.22 12.28
C PRO A 21 -3.93 2.38 13.26
N PHE A 22 -3.58 1.11 13.46
CA PHE A 22 -4.28 0.20 14.36
C PHE A 22 -3.44 -0.27 15.53
N CYS A 23 -2.17 -0.63 15.31
CA CYS A 23 -1.26 -1.07 16.37
C CYS A 23 -0.09 -0.10 16.62
N ASN A 24 -0.01 1.01 15.87
CA ASN A 24 1.10 1.97 15.92
C ASN A 24 2.49 1.39 15.57
N GLY A 25 2.54 0.15 15.07
CA GLY A 25 3.76 -0.51 14.59
C GLY A 25 4.37 0.22 13.40
N VAL A 26 5.70 0.21 13.33
CA VAL A 26 6.49 0.81 12.23
C VAL A 26 6.75 -0.16 11.08
N ASN A 27 6.43 -1.45 11.28
CA ASN A 27 6.61 -2.51 10.30
C ASN A 27 5.41 -2.55 9.34
N THR A 28 5.32 -1.52 8.51
CA THR A 28 4.31 -1.38 7.45
C THR A 28 4.98 -1.45 6.10
N ASP A 29 4.25 -1.95 5.13
CA ASP A 29 4.73 -2.03 3.77
C ASP A 29 3.57 -1.86 2.79
N TYR A 30 3.90 -1.62 1.54
CA TYR A 30 2.94 -1.46 0.46
C TYR A 30 3.48 -2.03 -0.84
N LYS A 31 2.57 -2.29 -1.78
CA LYS A 31 2.90 -2.71 -3.14
C LYS A 31 1.82 -2.25 -4.09
N CYS A 32 2.23 -1.72 -5.24
CA CYS A 32 1.38 -1.51 -6.39
C CYS A 32 1.43 -2.74 -7.32
N THR A 33 0.28 -3.12 -7.87
CA THR A 33 0.20 -4.14 -8.93
C THR A 33 -0.36 -3.49 -10.17
N ILE A 34 0.36 -3.59 -11.28
CA ILE A 34 -0.08 -3.12 -12.59
C ILE A 34 -0.84 -4.26 -13.26
N VAL A 35 -2.06 -3.98 -13.71
CA VAL A 35 -2.96 -4.93 -14.37
C VAL A 35 -3.03 -4.64 -15.87
N VAL A 36 -2.97 -3.36 -16.26
CA VAL A 36 -2.91 -2.91 -17.66
C VAL A 36 -1.58 -2.18 -17.87
N PRO A 37 -0.55 -2.84 -18.43
CA PRO A 37 0.78 -2.26 -18.58
C PRO A 37 0.82 -0.98 -19.41
N GLU A 38 0.05 -0.91 -20.50
CA GLU A 38 0.09 0.19 -21.48
C GLU A 38 -0.30 1.53 -20.85
N SER A 39 -1.29 1.51 -19.97
CA SER A 39 -1.80 2.68 -19.25
C SER A 39 -1.35 2.72 -17.78
N ARG A 40 -0.51 1.76 -17.36
CA ARG A 40 -0.11 1.51 -15.96
C ARG A 40 -1.29 1.52 -14.97
N LEU A 41 -2.45 1.02 -15.39
CA LEU A 41 -3.61 0.93 -14.50
C LEU A 41 -3.49 -0.30 -13.60
N GLY A 42 -3.84 -0.13 -12.34
CA GLY A 42 -3.59 -1.14 -11.33
C GLY A 42 -4.29 -0.86 -10.01
N TYR A 43 -3.75 -1.46 -8.96
CA TYR A 43 -4.21 -1.27 -7.59
C TYR A 43 -3.01 -1.20 -6.63
N MET A 44 -3.24 -0.72 -5.42
CA MET A 44 -2.25 -0.73 -4.36
C MET A 44 -2.81 -1.41 -3.12
N ASN A 45 -1.95 -2.17 -2.45
CA ASN A 45 -2.21 -2.65 -1.09
C ASN A 45 -1.21 -2.03 -0.15
N ILE A 46 -1.69 -1.61 1.01
CA ILE A 46 -0.87 -1.22 2.14
C ILE A 46 -1.24 -2.09 3.33
N TRP A 47 -0.25 -2.55 4.09
CA TRP A 47 -0.48 -3.43 5.23
C TRP A 47 0.51 -3.20 6.36
N CYS A 48 0.17 -3.75 7.53
CA CYS A 48 1.07 -3.87 8.67
C CYS A 48 1.47 -5.34 8.83
N ASN A 49 2.78 -5.60 8.90
CA ASN A 49 3.30 -6.95 9.10
C ASN A 49 3.06 -7.46 10.53
N ASP A 50 2.84 -6.57 11.51
CA ASP A 50 2.64 -6.94 12.92
C ASP A 50 1.19 -7.35 13.19
N CYS A 51 0.22 -6.48 12.90
CA CYS A 51 -1.20 -6.73 13.19
C CYS A 51 -2.00 -7.27 11.99
N LYS A 52 -1.34 -7.42 10.83
CA LYS A 52 -1.90 -7.95 9.57
C LYS A 52 -3.03 -7.14 8.96
N LYS A 53 -3.45 -6.01 9.54
CA LYS A 53 -4.45 -5.15 8.93
C LYS A 53 -3.91 -4.48 7.67
N ALA A 54 -4.76 -4.35 6.68
CA ALA A 54 -4.44 -3.82 5.37
C ALA A 54 -5.49 -2.81 4.88
N PHE A 55 -5.24 -2.24 3.71
CA PHE A 55 -6.18 -1.44 2.96
C PHE A 55 -5.88 -1.56 1.47
N HIS A 56 -6.95 -1.68 0.69
CA HIS A 56 -6.89 -1.83 -0.75
C HIS A 56 -7.31 -0.53 -1.43
N VAL A 57 -6.42 0.06 -2.22
CA VAL A 57 -6.74 1.17 -3.12
C VAL A 57 -7.01 0.58 -4.49
N SER A 58 -8.30 0.51 -4.84
CA SER A 58 -8.72 0.02 -6.16
C SER A 58 -8.47 1.05 -7.24
N ARG A 59 -8.14 0.61 -8.45
CA ARG A 59 -8.16 1.39 -9.70
C ARG A 59 -7.42 2.73 -9.60
N MET A 60 -6.11 2.65 -9.67
CA MET A 60 -5.25 3.81 -9.78
C MET A 60 -4.31 3.68 -10.98
N GLN A 61 -3.94 4.81 -11.56
CA GLN A 61 -2.76 4.86 -12.41
C GLN A 61 -1.52 4.81 -11.51
N VAL A 62 -0.67 3.81 -11.70
CA VAL A 62 0.52 3.57 -10.88
C VAL A 62 1.67 4.41 -11.44
N PRO A 63 2.20 5.40 -10.69
CA PRO A 63 3.39 6.14 -11.10
C PRO A 63 4.60 5.22 -11.37
N GLU A 64 5.54 5.67 -12.20
CA GLU A 64 6.70 4.87 -12.60
C GLU A 64 7.61 4.49 -11.43
N ASP A 65 7.69 5.35 -10.42
CA ASP A 65 8.58 5.25 -9.26
C ASP A 65 7.93 4.55 -8.04
N MET A 66 6.77 3.90 -8.23
CA MET A 66 6.15 3.11 -7.18
C MET A 66 6.75 1.72 -7.07
N LYS A 67 6.81 1.21 -5.84
CA LYS A 67 7.16 -0.18 -5.53
C LYS A 67 6.16 -1.14 -6.18
N THR A 68 6.65 -1.97 -7.11
CA THR A 68 5.84 -2.96 -7.86
C THR A 68 6.37 -4.39 -7.75
N ASP A 69 7.54 -4.56 -7.15
CA ASP A 69 8.20 -5.82 -6.84
C ASP A 69 7.77 -6.38 -5.47
N GLY A 70 8.19 -7.61 -5.18
CA GLY A 70 7.84 -8.33 -3.95
C GLY A 70 6.45 -8.98 -3.98
N GLU A 71 6.07 -9.59 -2.86
CA GLU A 71 4.78 -10.28 -2.70
C GLU A 71 3.92 -9.58 -1.64
N ILE A 72 2.61 -9.59 -1.86
CA ILE A 72 1.64 -9.19 -0.84
C ILE A 72 1.44 -10.40 0.08
N PRO A 73 1.61 -10.29 1.41
CA PRO A 73 1.43 -11.43 2.30
C PRO A 73 0.00 -11.98 2.22
N LYS A 74 -0.13 -13.31 2.22
CA LYS A 74 -1.43 -14.00 2.06
C LYS A 74 -2.33 -13.90 3.29
N ASP A 75 -1.78 -13.52 4.45
CA ASP A 75 -2.46 -13.50 5.75
C ASP A 75 -2.93 -12.10 6.18
N ILE A 76 -2.89 -11.11 5.28
CA ILE A 76 -3.39 -9.76 5.56
C ILE A 76 -4.93 -9.70 5.61
N LYS A 77 -5.45 -8.74 6.37
CA LYS A 77 -6.87 -8.56 6.69
C LYS A 77 -7.29 -7.15 6.28
N TYR A 78 -8.12 -7.06 5.24
CA TYR A 78 -8.64 -5.78 4.72
C TYR A 78 -9.72 -5.17 5.63
#